data_AF-A0A256Z2M8-F1
#
_entry.id   AF-A0A256Z2M8-F1
#
_cell.length_a   1.000
_cell.length_b   1.000
_cell.length_c   1.000
_cell.angle_alpha   90.00
_cell.angle_beta   90.00
_cell.angle_gamma   90.00
#
_symmetry.space_group_name_H-M   'P 1'
#
loop_
_entity.id
_entity.type
_entity.pdbx_description
1 polymer ?
#
loop_
_entity_poly.entity_id
_entity_poly.type
_entity_poly.pdbx_seq_one_letter_code
_entity_poly.pdbx_strand_id
1 'polypeptide(L)'
;MQALSERWGRPILNKFGKKIYLDQMTTREIEERIKENDIIFLPVGSTEAHGPFAPVGEDTIIGVSIAERVAYETGVTVAPPVFYGSH
;
A
#
# COMPACT_ATOMS: atom_id res chain seq x y z
N MET A 1 -10.69 15.33 -4.96
CA MET A 1 -9.33 14.81 -4.72
C MET A 1 -9.39 14.01 -3.43
N GLN A 2 -8.95 12.76 -3.45
CA GLN A 2 -9.01 11.84 -2.31
C GLN A 2 -7.86 12.17 -1.35
N ALA A 3 -8.13 12.33 -0.04
CA ALA A 3 -7.12 12.80 0.90
C ALA A 3 -6.16 11.66 1.31
N LEU A 4 -4.86 11.99 1.46
CA LEU A 4 -3.80 11.04 1.83
C LEU A 4 -4.01 10.36 3.20
N SER A 5 -4.85 10.91 4.08
CA SER A 5 -5.14 10.36 5.41
C SER A 5 -6.22 9.27 5.45
N GLU A 6 -6.86 8.97 4.33
CA GLU A 6 -8.08 8.15 4.34
C GLU A 6 -7.85 6.67 4.64
N ARG A 7 -6.67 6.11 4.35
CA ARG A 7 -6.36 4.70 4.63
C ARG A 7 -6.60 4.33 6.10
N TRP A 8 -6.35 5.26 7.02
CA TRP A 8 -6.49 5.01 8.45
C TRP A 8 -7.92 5.17 8.98
N GLY A 9 -8.79 5.85 8.21
CA GLY A 9 -10.18 6.08 8.58
C GLY A 9 -11.20 5.21 7.84
N ARG A 10 -10.80 4.57 6.72
CA ARG A 10 -11.68 3.72 5.93
C ARG A 10 -10.93 2.64 5.14
N PRO A 11 -11.55 1.47 4.88
CA PRO A 11 -11.00 0.48 3.97
C PRO A 11 -10.78 1.05 2.57
N ILE A 12 -9.64 0.73 1.96
CA ILE A 12 -9.34 1.06 0.57
C ILE A 12 -9.71 -0.15 -0.29
N LEU A 13 -10.54 0.08 -1.31
CA LEU A 13 -11.07 -0.95 -2.18
C LEU A 13 -10.48 -0.83 -3.59
N ASN A 14 -10.28 -1.97 -4.26
CA ASN A 14 -9.95 -2.03 -5.68
C ASN A 14 -11.20 -1.85 -6.57
N LYS A 15 -11.03 -1.86 -7.90
CA LYS A 15 -12.14 -1.73 -8.86
C LYS A 15 -13.18 -2.85 -8.80
N PHE A 16 -12.89 -3.94 -8.08
CA PHE A 16 -13.78 -5.07 -7.84
C PHE A 16 -14.49 -5.00 -6.48
N GLY A 17 -14.32 -3.90 -5.74
CA GLY A 17 -14.93 -3.72 -4.42
C GLY A 17 -14.27 -4.52 -3.29
N LYS A 18 -13.08 -5.09 -3.49
CA LYS A 18 -12.34 -5.85 -2.48
C LYS A 18 -11.26 -4.99 -1.81
N LYS A 19 -11.03 -5.19 -0.50
CA LYS A 19 -9.97 -4.50 0.26
C LYS A 19 -8.59 -4.80 -0.35
N ILE A 20 -7.71 -3.80 -0.41
CA ILE A 20 -6.34 -4.00 -0.95
C ILE A 20 -5.28 -4.19 0.13
N TYR A 21 -5.47 -3.61 1.31
CA TYR A 21 -4.46 -3.58 2.36
C TYR A 21 -4.56 -4.75 3.32
N LEU A 22 -3.42 -5.38 3.63
CA LEU A 22 -3.33 -6.50 4.57
C LEU A 22 -3.84 -6.13 5.96
N ASP A 23 -3.43 -4.97 6.48
CA ASP A 23 -3.81 -4.42 7.79
C ASP A 23 -5.28 -3.99 7.89
N GLN A 24 -6.01 -3.98 6.78
CA GLN A 24 -7.45 -3.70 6.75
C GLN A 24 -8.30 -4.98 6.64
N MET A 25 -7.68 -6.14 6.45
CA MET A 25 -8.34 -7.43 6.32
C MET A 25 -8.39 -8.18 7.66
N THR A 26 -9.50 -8.87 7.89
CA THR A 26 -9.61 -9.91 8.92
C THR A 26 -8.90 -11.19 8.46
N THR A 27 -8.57 -12.09 9.39
CA THR A 27 -7.96 -13.39 9.04
C THR A 27 -8.81 -14.21 8.07
N ARG A 28 -10.15 -14.19 8.22
CA ARG A 28 -11.08 -14.82 7.27
C ARG A 28 -10.98 -14.23 5.87
N GLU A 29 -10.88 -12.90 5.74
CA GLU A 29 -10.69 -12.26 4.43
C GLU A 29 -9.33 -12.63 3.81
N ILE A 30 -8.29 -12.81 4.63
CA ILE A 30 -6.96 -13.26 4.17
C ILE A 30 -7.03 -14.72 3.68
N GLU A 31 -7.71 -15.61 4.41
CA GLU A 31 -7.92 -17.00 4.00
C GLU A 31 -8.64 -17.10 2.65
N GLU A 32 -9.65 -16.26 2.40
CA GLU A 32 -10.31 -16.20 1.10
C GLU A 32 -9.42 -15.57 0.02
N ARG A 33 -8.65 -14.52 0.35
CA ARG A 33 -7.72 -13.87 -0.58
C ARG A 33 -6.70 -14.85 -1.14
N ILE A 34 -6.07 -15.66 -0.30
CA ILE A 34 -5.00 -16.59 -0.71
C ILE A 34 -5.50 -17.64 -1.71
N LYS A 35 -6.80 -17.99 -1.68
CA LYS A 35 -7.40 -18.90 -2.67
C LYS A 35 -7.53 -18.27 -4.06
N GLU A 36 -7.58 -16.95 -4.15
CA GLU A 36 -7.73 -16.21 -5.41
C GLU A 36 -6.41 -15.61 -5.91
N ASN A 37 -5.61 -15.04 -4.99
CA ASN A 37 -4.35 -14.36 -5.27
C ASN A 37 -3.48 -14.35 -4.01
N ASP A 38 -2.37 -15.09 -4.04
CA ASP A 38 -1.39 -15.25 -2.97
C ASP A 38 -0.19 -14.28 -3.08
N ILE A 39 -0.23 -13.35 -4.04
CA ILE A 39 0.81 -12.34 -4.24
C ILE A 39 0.56 -11.14 -3.31
N ILE A 40 1.65 -10.66 -2.71
CA ILE A 40 1.66 -9.43 -1.90
C ILE A 40 2.80 -8.51 -2.30
N PHE A 41 2.53 -7.21 -2.36
CA PHE A 41 3.56 -6.18 -2.40
C PHE A 41 3.91 -5.72 -0.99
N LEU A 42 5.21 -5.69 -0.70
CA LEU A 42 5.77 -5.03 0.48
C LEU A 42 6.53 -3.79 -0.01
N PRO A 43 5.91 -2.59 0.02
CA PRO A 43 6.63 -1.37 -0.31
C PRO A 43 7.72 -1.10 0.75
N VAL A 44 8.94 -0.87 0.29
CA VAL A 44 10.09 -0.52 1.13
C VAL A 44 10.74 0.70 0.51
N GLY A 45 10.93 1.75 1.31
CA GLY A 45 11.64 2.97 0.92
C GLY A 45 12.49 3.50 2.06
N SER A 46 12.85 4.77 1.99
CA SER A 46 13.64 5.48 3.00
C SER A 46 12.91 6.73 3.52
N THR A 47 13.43 7.28 4.61
CA THR A 47 13.12 8.63 5.11
C THR A 47 14.42 9.40 5.18
N GLU A 48 14.69 10.23 4.18
CA GLU A 48 16.02 10.79 3.96
C GLU A 48 16.05 12.11 3.18
N ALA A 49 17.25 12.65 2.96
CA ALA A 49 17.42 13.96 2.35
C ALA A 49 17.30 13.92 0.81
N HIS A 50 16.21 14.47 0.27
CA HIS A 50 16.00 14.68 -1.17
C HIS A 50 16.26 16.14 -1.61
N GLY A 51 16.97 16.94 -0.79
CA GLY A 51 17.24 18.36 -1.06
C GLY A 51 16.07 19.30 -0.68
N PRO A 52 16.19 20.62 -0.94
CA PRO A 52 15.28 21.63 -0.37
C PRO A 52 13.88 21.67 -0.99
N PHE A 53 13.64 20.95 -2.09
CA PHE A 53 12.37 21.00 -2.83
C PHE A 53 11.58 19.68 -2.81
N ALA A 54 12.11 18.62 -2.20
CA ALA A 54 11.49 17.31 -2.17
C ALA A 54 11.23 16.84 -0.72
N PRO A 55 10.08 16.18 -0.45
CA PRO A 55 9.80 15.62 0.86
C PRO A 55 10.77 14.49 1.22
N VAL A 56 11.12 14.38 2.50
CA VAL A 56 12.05 13.35 2.98
C VAL A 56 11.51 11.93 2.92
N GLY A 57 10.20 11.74 2.73
CA GLY A 57 9.57 10.42 2.67
C GLY A 57 9.18 9.98 1.27
N GLU A 58 9.65 10.67 0.22
CA GLU A 58 9.13 10.46 -1.14
C GLU A 58 9.31 9.02 -1.64
N ASP A 59 10.43 8.36 -1.32
CA ASP A 59 10.70 6.97 -1.68
C ASP A 59 9.54 6.04 -1.31
N THR A 60 9.12 6.11 -0.04
CA THR A 60 8.06 5.26 0.48
C THR A 60 6.71 5.70 -0.07
N ILE A 61 6.44 7.01 -0.17
CA ILE A 61 5.17 7.55 -0.67
C ILE A 61 4.93 7.14 -2.12
N ILE A 62 5.94 7.27 -2.98
CA ILE A 62 5.87 6.89 -4.39
C ILE A 62 5.72 5.38 -4.51
N GLY A 63 6.52 4.60 -3.78
CA GLY A 63 6.44 3.14 -3.81
C GLY A 63 5.07 2.61 -3.40
N VAL A 64 4.47 3.17 -2.34
CA VAL A 64 3.10 2.84 -1.92
C VAL A 64 2.08 3.24 -2.99
N SER A 65 2.20 4.43 -3.58
CA SER A 65 1.28 4.91 -4.61
C SER A 65 1.27 4.00 -5.85
N ILE A 66 2.45 3.51 -6.26
CA ILE A 66 2.58 2.54 -7.35
C ILE A 66 1.91 1.21 -6.96
N ALA A 67 2.22 0.69 -5.77
CA ALA A 67 1.65 -0.58 -5.29
C ALA A 67 0.12 -0.53 -5.18
N GLU A 68 -0.44 0.57 -4.66
CA GLU A 68 -1.89 0.80 -4.59
C GLU A 68 -2.51 0.83 -5.99
N ARG A 69 -1.88 1.51 -6.96
CA ARG A 69 -2.42 1.58 -8.32
C ARG A 69 -2.44 0.22 -8.99
N VAL A 70 -1.39 -0.59 -8.81
CA VAL A 70 -1.36 -1.96 -9.32
C VAL A 70 -2.42 -2.82 -8.62
N ALA A 71 -2.51 -2.77 -7.29
CA ALA A 71 -3.50 -3.50 -6.51
C ALA A 71 -4.95 -3.14 -6.90
N TYR A 72 -5.22 -1.87 -7.21
CA TYR A 72 -6.51 -1.42 -7.71
C TYR A 72 -6.90 -2.11 -9.03
N GLU A 73 -5.94 -2.32 -9.93
CA GLU A 73 -6.17 -2.91 -11.24
C GLU A 73 -6.18 -4.44 -11.23
N THR A 74 -5.40 -5.07 -10.35
CA THR A 74 -5.10 -6.52 -10.39
C THR A 74 -5.68 -7.32 -9.23
N GLY A 75 -6.02 -6.66 -8.11
CA GLY A 75 -6.46 -7.35 -6.89
C GLY A 75 -5.34 -7.93 -6.02
N VAL A 76 -4.07 -7.63 -6.32
CA VAL A 76 -2.92 -7.97 -5.46
C VAL A 76 -3.05 -7.28 -4.09
N THR A 77 -2.54 -7.94 -3.05
CA THR A 77 -2.53 -7.39 -1.68
C THR A 77 -1.37 -6.43 -1.48
N VAL A 78 -1.55 -5.38 -0.68
CA VAL A 78 -0.48 -4.46 -0.26
C VAL A 78 -0.27 -4.57 1.24
N ALA A 79 0.96 -4.84 1.67
CA ALA A 79 1.35 -4.83 3.07
C ALA A 79 1.55 -3.40 3.60
N PRO A 80 1.54 -3.19 4.93
CA PRO A 80 2.07 -1.95 5.52
C PRO A 80 3.50 -1.68 5.04
N PRO A 81 3.81 -0.45 4.60
CA PRO A 81 5.12 -0.13 4.08
C PRO A 81 6.20 -0.07 5.16
N VAL A 82 7.45 -0.29 4.75
CA VAL A 82 8.64 -0.04 5.58
C VAL A 82 9.22 1.33 5.21
N PHE A 83 9.15 2.28 6.15
CA PHE A 83 9.58 3.68 5.94
C PHE A 83 11.07 3.94 6.17
N TYR A 84 11.78 3.00 6.79
CA TYR A 84 13.16 3.16 7.23
C TYR A 84 14.05 2.07 6.64
N GLY A 85 14.37 2.22 5.36
CA GLY A 85 15.36 1.41 4.64
C GLY A 85 16.78 1.95 4.75
N SER A 86 17.71 1.28 4.07
CA SER A 86 19.08 1.76 3.87
C SER A 86 19.18 2.51 2.54
N HIS A 87 20.08 3.47 2.47
CA HIS A 87 20.42 4.23 1.26
C HIS A 87 21.92 4.16 0.94
#